data_AF-A0A830HEH2-F1
#
_entry.id   AF-A0A830HEH2-F1
#
_cell.length_a   1.000
_cell.length_b   1.000
_cell.length_c   1.000
_cell.angle_alpha   90.00
_cell.angle_beta   90.00
_cell.angle_gamma   90.00
#
_symmetry.space_group_name_H-M   'P 1'
#
loop_
_entity.id
_entity.type
_entity.pdbx_description
1 polymer ?
#
loop_
_entity_poly.entity_id
_entity_poly.type
_entity_poly.pdbx_seq_one_letter_code
_entity_poly.pdbx_strand_id
1 'polypeptide(L)'
;MACASLPMLRSSSASVCGGRVRPARAAPTSRPRSVQTRAVAAKAVAAVATASPELAGVAMVTAGYVLMAMNFMPLGPTAGMVGATEGQQKWGNRTFLNMMEHAPLILTSLWLYAAFVSAAEATTLGVIYLALRACYPVIWAVVGGAKGAPMMPHTWFLFGKGLNLFYSTFPQYGIVFYMALATLLKLCPLAIDLNALVGVPAIAAPLGFGLFLYHFALGFFPFIQKAVAPLFKEA
;
A
#
# COMPACT_ATOMS: atom_id res chain seq x y z
N MET A 1 -39.69 -2.36 -11.69
CA MET A 1 -38.83 -3.49 -12.12
C MET A 1 -39.39 -4.02 -13.42
N ALA A 2 -38.80 -3.62 -14.55
CA ALA A 2 -39.27 -4.00 -15.87
C ALA A 2 -38.57 -5.30 -16.29
N CYS A 3 -39.35 -6.34 -16.58
CA CYS A 3 -38.93 -7.65 -17.05
C CYS A 3 -38.70 -7.55 -18.56
N ALA A 4 -37.44 -7.65 -19.01
CA ALA A 4 -37.09 -7.58 -20.42
C ALA A 4 -37.05 -9.00 -21.03
N SER A 5 -37.99 -9.27 -21.93
CA SER A 5 -38.18 -10.52 -22.65
C SER A 5 -37.11 -10.73 -23.74
N LEU A 6 -36.51 -11.91 -23.78
CA LEU A 6 -35.55 -12.33 -24.80
C LEU A 6 -36.27 -12.80 -26.09
N PRO A 7 -35.77 -12.45 -27.29
CA PRO A 7 -36.37 -12.89 -28.55
C PRO A 7 -36.00 -14.34 -28.90
N MET A 8 -37.02 -15.10 -29.33
CA MET A 8 -36.93 -16.43 -29.94
C MET A 8 -36.03 -16.43 -31.18
N LEU A 9 -35.06 -17.34 -31.21
CA LEU A 9 -34.28 -17.68 -32.39
C LEU A 9 -35.12 -18.51 -33.37
N ARG A 10 -35.20 -18.03 -34.62
CA ARG A 10 -35.83 -18.73 -35.75
C ARG A 10 -34.98 -19.92 -36.20
N SER A 11 -35.66 -21.06 -36.38
CA SER A 11 -35.17 -22.26 -37.04
C SER A 11 -35.13 -22.06 -38.56
N SER A 12 -33.94 -22.05 -39.15
CA SER A 12 -33.76 -22.16 -40.61
C SER A 12 -33.36 -23.58 -40.98
N SER A 13 -34.27 -24.26 -41.68
CA SER A 13 -34.09 -25.56 -42.31
C SER A 13 -33.14 -25.43 -43.50
N ALA A 14 -31.99 -26.10 -43.45
CA ALA A 14 -31.04 -26.17 -44.56
C ALA A 14 -31.17 -27.51 -45.31
N SER A 15 -31.22 -27.36 -46.63
CA SER A 15 -31.35 -28.35 -47.69
C SER A 15 -30.25 -29.43 -47.68
N VAL A 16 -30.65 -30.68 -47.91
CA VAL A 16 -29.78 -31.85 -48.07
C VAL A 16 -29.31 -31.92 -49.52
N CYS A 17 -28.05 -31.55 -49.78
CA CYS A 17 -27.36 -31.88 -51.03
C CYS A 17 -26.42 -33.07 -50.80
N GLY A 18 -26.68 -34.16 -51.51
CA GLY A 18 -25.84 -35.34 -51.57
C GLY A 18 -24.50 -35.06 -52.23
N GLY A 19 -23.43 -35.63 -51.68
CA GLY A 19 -22.09 -35.49 -52.24
C GLY A 19 -21.08 -36.44 -51.61
N ARG A 20 -20.67 -37.45 -52.39
CA ARG A 20 -19.46 -38.29 -52.31
C ARG A 20 -18.88 -38.58 -50.92
N VAL A 21 -18.98 -39.86 -50.54
CA VAL A 21 -18.16 -40.48 -49.49
C VAL A 21 -16.68 -40.38 -49.87
N ARG A 22 -16.00 -39.38 -49.30
CA ARG A 22 -14.53 -39.35 -49.23
C ARG A 22 -14.09 -40.34 -48.14
N PRO A 23 -12.99 -41.09 -48.33
CA PRO A 23 -12.42 -41.92 -47.28
C PRO A 23 -12.15 -41.06 -46.04
N ALA A 24 -12.54 -41.58 -44.87
CA ALA A 24 -12.49 -40.90 -43.59
C ALA A 24 -11.06 -40.45 -43.27
N ARG A 25 -10.74 -39.19 -43.62
CA ARG A 25 -9.56 -38.51 -43.11
C ARG A 25 -9.83 -38.33 -41.62
N ALA A 26 -9.03 -39.00 -40.78
CA ALA A 26 -9.12 -38.91 -39.33
C ALA A 26 -9.33 -37.44 -38.93
N ALA A 27 -10.49 -37.15 -38.34
CA ALA A 27 -10.84 -35.79 -37.96
C ALA A 27 -9.70 -35.26 -37.07
N PRO A 28 -9.11 -34.09 -37.39
CA PRO A 28 -8.10 -33.50 -36.53
C PRO A 28 -8.76 -33.37 -35.16
N THR A 29 -8.24 -34.11 -34.19
CA THR A 29 -8.65 -34.03 -32.79
C THR A 29 -8.47 -32.59 -32.37
N SER A 30 -9.56 -31.82 -32.44
CA SER A 30 -9.58 -30.43 -32.06
C SER A 30 -9.31 -30.43 -30.57
N ARG A 31 -8.08 -30.07 -30.19
CA ARG A 31 -7.78 -29.86 -28.78
C ARG A 31 -8.83 -28.87 -28.26
N PRO A 32 -9.54 -29.20 -27.18
CA PRO A 32 -10.60 -28.36 -26.67
C PRO A 32 -10.06 -26.95 -26.48
N ARG A 33 -10.68 -25.97 -27.14
CA ARG A 33 -10.27 -24.56 -27.22
C ARG A 33 -9.92 -23.97 -25.85
N SER A 34 -10.55 -24.48 -24.79
CA SER A 34 -10.33 -24.13 -23.38
C SER A 34 -8.94 -24.46 -22.83
N VAL A 35 -8.27 -25.49 -23.35
CA VAL A 35 -6.90 -25.86 -22.94
C VAL A 35 -5.88 -24.91 -23.55
N GLN A 36 -6.15 -24.43 -24.77
CA GLN A 36 -5.24 -23.54 -25.49
C GLN A 36 -5.27 -22.12 -24.92
N THR A 37 -6.43 -21.60 -24.51
CA THR A 37 -6.54 -20.29 -23.84
C THR A 37 -5.83 -20.26 -22.49
N ARG A 38 -5.90 -21.33 -21.69
CA ARG A 38 -5.19 -21.42 -20.40
C ARG A 38 -3.67 -21.39 -20.56
N ALA A 39 -3.15 -22.09 -21.56
CA ALA A 39 -1.70 -22.13 -21.82
C ALA A 39 -1.15 -20.77 -22.28
N VAL A 40 -1.90 -20.03 -23.11
CA VAL A 40 -1.50 -18.69 -23.56
C VAL A 40 -1.50 -17.69 -22.40
N ALA A 41 -2.51 -17.73 -21.54
CA ALA A 41 -2.58 -16.87 -20.36
C ALA A 41 -1.42 -17.13 -19.37
N ALA A 42 -1.12 -18.39 -19.08
CA ALA A 42 -0.01 -18.76 -18.19
C ALA A 42 1.35 -18.27 -18.74
N LYS A 43 1.56 -18.38 -20.05
CA LYS A 43 2.80 -17.93 -20.70
C LYS A 43 2.94 -16.41 -20.72
N ALA A 44 1.83 -15.67 -20.89
CA ALA A 44 1.83 -14.21 -20.80
C ALA A 44 2.11 -13.71 -19.37
N VAL A 45 1.52 -14.34 -18.35
CA VAL A 45 1.82 -14.02 -16.93
C VAL A 45 3.29 -14.30 -16.60
N ALA A 46 3.83 -15.43 -17.04
CA ALA A 46 5.24 -15.75 -16.88
C ALA A 46 6.15 -14.74 -17.61
N ALA A 47 5.76 -14.30 -18.81
CA ALA A 47 6.50 -13.30 -19.59
C ALA A 47 6.46 -11.90 -18.96
N VAL A 48 5.34 -11.49 -18.35
CA VAL A 48 5.24 -10.22 -17.63
C VAL A 48 6.04 -10.26 -16.33
N ALA A 49 6.06 -11.40 -15.63
CA ALA A 49 6.90 -11.60 -14.45
C ALA A 49 8.40 -11.58 -14.78
N THR A 50 8.81 -11.97 -16.00
CA THR A 50 10.18 -11.83 -16.49
C THR A 50 10.48 -10.48 -17.16
N ALA A 51 9.46 -9.69 -17.52
CA ALA A 51 9.65 -8.48 -18.33
C ALA A 51 10.22 -7.27 -17.56
N SER A 52 10.22 -7.26 -16.23
CA SER A 52 10.89 -6.21 -15.46
C SER A 52 11.46 -6.73 -14.13
N PRO A 53 12.63 -7.40 -14.17
CA PRO A 53 13.30 -7.84 -12.94
C PRO A 53 13.59 -6.69 -11.98
N GLU A 54 13.71 -5.47 -12.49
CA GLU A 54 13.91 -4.24 -11.69
C GLU A 54 12.70 -3.90 -10.80
N LEU A 55 11.48 -4.23 -11.23
CA LEU A 55 10.25 -3.97 -10.47
C LEU A 55 9.86 -5.11 -9.53
N ALA A 56 10.56 -6.25 -9.58
CA ALA A 56 10.26 -7.41 -8.75
C ALA A 56 10.29 -7.05 -7.25
N GLY A 57 11.28 -6.26 -6.82
CA GLY A 57 11.38 -5.80 -5.43
C GLY A 57 10.20 -4.94 -5.00
N VAL A 58 9.76 -4.02 -5.87
CA VAL A 58 8.60 -3.14 -5.62
C VAL A 58 7.30 -3.92 -5.51
N ALA A 59 7.13 -4.92 -6.38
CA ALA A 59 6.01 -5.85 -6.33
C ALA A 59 6.01 -6.69 -5.04
N MET A 60 7.19 -7.16 -4.60
CA MET A 60 7.33 -7.89 -3.33
C MET A 60 6.98 -7.02 -2.13
N VAL A 61 7.41 -5.75 -2.08
CA VAL A 61 7.00 -4.80 -1.02
C VAL A 61 5.48 -4.61 -1.02
N THR A 62 4.88 -4.43 -2.20
CA THR A 62 3.41 -4.28 -2.32
C THR A 62 2.68 -5.53 -1.81
N ALA A 63 3.12 -6.71 -2.21
CA ALA A 63 2.55 -7.98 -1.72
C ALA A 63 2.74 -8.14 -0.20
N GLY A 64 3.91 -7.79 0.32
CA GLY A 64 4.20 -7.77 1.76
C GLY A 64 3.29 -6.82 2.52
N TYR A 65 3.01 -5.63 1.98
CA TYR A 65 2.05 -4.69 2.55
C TYR A 65 0.66 -5.29 2.64
N VAL A 66 0.19 -5.93 1.57
CA VAL A 66 -1.14 -6.58 1.53
C VAL A 66 -1.22 -7.69 2.58
N LEU A 67 -0.22 -8.57 2.67
CA LEU A 67 -0.20 -9.63 3.68
C LEU A 67 -0.24 -9.06 5.11
N MET A 68 0.55 -8.02 5.38
CA MET A 68 0.51 -7.34 6.67
C MET A 68 -0.84 -6.68 6.95
N ALA A 69 -1.45 -6.05 5.94
CA ALA A 69 -2.78 -5.45 6.06
C ALA A 69 -3.85 -6.49 6.43
N MET A 70 -3.79 -7.65 5.80
CA MET A 70 -4.68 -8.78 6.10
C MET A 70 -4.48 -9.31 7.52
N ASN A 71 -3.24 -9.27 8.04
CA ASN A 71 -2.96 -9.62 9.44
C ASN A 71 -3.47 -8.57 10.44
N PHE A 72 -3.49 -7.29 10.05
CA PHE A 72 -3.96 -6.20 10.92
C PHE A 72 -5.47 -6.01 10.85
N MET A 73 -6.12 -6.47 9.78
CA MET A 73 -7.56 -6.33 9.55
C MET A 73 -8.42 -6.87 10.71
N PRO A 74 -8.15 -8.06 11.29
CA PRO A 74 -8.91 -8.56 12.43
C PRO A 74 -8.80 -7.70 13.70
N LEU A 75 -7.75 -6.87 13.83
CA LEU A 75 -7.51 -6.08 15.04
C LEU A 75 -8.58 -4.99 15.26
N GLY A 76 -9.19 -4.48 14.18
CA GLY A 76 -10.29 -3.53 14.27
C GLY A 76 -11.57 -4.17 14.85
N PRO A 77 -12.14 -5.21 14.20
CA PRO A 77 -13.32 -5.90 14.71
C PRO A 77 -13.11 -6.54 16.09
N THR A 78 -11.94 -7.14 16.34
CA THR A 78 -11.66 -7.79 17.63
C THR A 78 -11.49 -6.80 18.78
N ALA A 79 -11.15 -5.54 18.50
CA ALA A 79 -11.18 -4.48 19.51
C ALA A 79 -12.58 -4.33 20.12
N GLY A 80 -13.67 -4.56 19.37
CA GLY A 80 -15.05 -4.41 19.86
C GLY A 80 -15.65 -5.65 20.55
N MET A 81 -14.88 -6.70 20.80
CA MET A 81 -15.41 -7.93 21.42
C MET A 81 -15.80 -7.72 22.89
N VAL A 82 -16.85 -8.43 23.32
CA VAL A 82 -17.29 -8.43 24.73
C VAL A 82 -16.14 -8.86 25.64
N GLY A 83 -15.90 -8.08 26.70
CA GLY A 83 -14.81 -8.30 27.65
C GLY A 83 -13.47 -7.66 27.25
N ALA A 84 -13.37 -7.02 26.09
CA ALA A 84 -12.18 -6.26 25.72
C ALA A 84 -11.99 -5.04 26.64
N THR A 85 -10.80 -4.92 27.22
CA THR A 85 -10.40 -3.74 28.01
C THR A 85 -10.30 -2.50 27.13
N GLU A 86 -10.39 -1.30 27.71
CA GLU A 86 -10.22 -0.04 26.97
C GLU A 86 -8.87 0.04 26.24
N GLY A 87 -7.80 -0.49 26.84
CA GLY A 87 -6.48 -0.56 26.22
C GLY A 87 -6.46 -1.46 24.98
N GLN A 88 -7.11 -2.63 25.03
CA GLN A 88 -7.23 -3.53 23.87
C GLN A 88 -8.06 -2.89 22.76
N GLN A 89 -9.18 -2.25 23.10
CA GLN A 89 -10.01 -1.49 22.17
C GLN A 89 -9.19 -0.44 21.43
N LYS A 90 -8.42 0.38 22.17
CA LYS A 90 -7.60 1.45 21.61
C LYS A 90 -6.45 0.88 20.77
N TRP A 91 -5.75 -0.15 21.24
CA TRP A 91 -4.68 -0.82 20.49
C TRP A 91 -5.17 -1.37 19.14
N GLY A 92 -6.27 -2.12 19.14
CA GLY A 92 -6.82 -2.73 17.93
C GLY A 92 -7.28 -1.68 16.92
N ASN A 93 -8.07 -0.71 17.38
CA ASN A 93 -8.56 0.39 16.54
C ASN A 93 -7.42 1.22 15.94
N ARG A 94 -6.41 1.62 16.75
CA ARG A 94 -5.30 2.44 16.27
C ARG A 94 -4.39 1.67 15.31
N THR A 95 -4.14 0.39 15.56
CA THR A 95 -3.35 -0.43 14.65
C THR A 95 -4.04 -0.60 13.29
N PHE A 96 -5.33 -0.96 13.30
CA PHE A 96 -6.10 -1.18 12.08
C PHE A 96 -6.31 0.11 11.29
N LEU A 97 -6.84 1.16 11.91
CA LEU A 97 -7.13 2.42 11.23
C LEU A 97 -5.87 3.06 10.68
N ASN A 98 -4.77 3.04 11.44
CA ASN A 98 -3.54 3.64 10.95
C ASN A 98 -2.94 2.88 9.76
N MET A 99 -3.13 1.56 9.67
CA MET A 99 -2.76 0.79 8.47
C MET A 99 -3.60 1.20 7.26
N MET A 100 -4.89 1.47 7.45
CA MET A 100 -5.78 1.89 6.36
C MET A 100 -5.53 3.32 5.88
N GLU A 101 -5.28 4.24 6.82
CA GLU A 101 -4.91 5.63 6.50
C GLU A 101 -3.63 5.71 5.66
N HIS A 102 -2.68 4.81 5.90
CA HIS A 102 -1.39 4.82 5.21
C HIS A 102 -1.38 4.13 3.85
N ALA A 103 -2.33 3.22 3.59
CA ALA A 103 -2.35 2.42 2.37
C ALA A 103 -2.28 3.24 1.07
N PRO A 104 -3.14 4.25 0.85
CA PRO A 104 -3.04 5.04 -0.39
C PRO A 104 -1.71 5.81 -0.45
N LEU A 105 -1.22 6.32 0.67
CA LEU A 105 -0.02 7.13 0.73
C LEU A 105 1.22 6.31 0.35
N ILE A 106 1.42 5.15 0.98
CA ILE A 106 2.59 4.32 0.70
C ILE A 106 2.52 3.66 -0.67
N LEU A 107 1.38 3.10 -1.06
CA LEU A 107 1.28 2.39 -2.34
C LEU A 107 1.43 3.34 -3.52
N THR A 108 0.76 4.50 -3.50
CA THR A 108 0.90 5.48 -4.58
C THR A 108 2.31 6.05 -4.64
N SER A 109 2.90 6.46 -3.51
CA SER A 109 4.26 7.03 -3.52
C SER A 109 5.32 5.99 -3.93
N LEU A 110 5.21 4.75 -3.48
CA LEU A 110 6.12 3.65 -3.84
C LEU A 110 6.15 3.42 -5.35
N TRP A 111 4.98 3.26 -5.98
CA TRP A 111 4.90 2.97 -7.41
C TRP A 111 5.28 4.16 -8.28
N LEU A 112 4.90 5.38 -7.90
CA LEU A 112 5.32 6.59 -8.60
C LEU A 112 6.85 6.76 -8.55
N TYR A 113 7.44 6.60 -7.37
CA TYR A 113 8.88 6.72 -7.20
C TYR A 113 9.64 5.61 -7.91
N ALA A 114 9.14 4.38 -7.92
CA ALA A 114 9.70 3.28 -8.70
C ALA A 114 9.68 3.57 -10.21
N ALA A 115 8.58 4.10 -10.72
CA ALA A 115 8.38 4.36 -12.14
C ALA A 115 9.23 5.53 -12.67
N PHE A 116 9.39 6.59 -11.86
CA PHE A 116 9.97 7.85 -12.33
C PHE A 116 11.33 8.18 -11.72
N VAL A 117 11.74 7.53 -10.63
CA VAL A 117 12.98 7.85 -9.90
C VAL A 117 13.91 6.65 -9.84
N SER A 118 13.56 5.60 -9.09
CA SER A 118 14.40 4.40 -8.93
C SER A 118 13.63 3.25 -8.28
N ALA A 119 13.47 2.14 -9.00
CA ALA A 119 12.83 0.92 -8.48
C ALA A 119 13.66 0.25 -7.35
N ALA A 120 14.98 0.30 -7.44
CA ALA A 120 15.87 -0.28 -6.43
C ALA A 120 15.77 0.47 -5.09
N GLU A 121 15.79 1.80 -5.13
CA GLU A 121 15.60 2.62 -3.93
C GLU A 121 14.16 2.52 -3.40
N ALA A 122 13.16 2.45 -4.28
CA ALA A 122 11.76 2.22 -3.90
C ALA A 122 11.62 0.93 -3.08
N THR A 123 12.27 -0.15 -3.53
CA THR A 123 12.29 -1.44 -2.85
C THR A 123 12.89 -1.30 -1.46
N THR A 124 14.08 -0.68 -1.36
CA THR A 124 14.79 -0.50 -0.08
C THR A 124 13.96 0.31 0.92
N LEU A 125 13.46 1.46 0.49
CA LEU A 125 12.59 2.32 1.33
C LEU A 125 11.29 1.62 1.71
N GLY A 126 10.71 0.86 0.79
CA GLY A 126 9.54 0.03 1.02
C GLY A 126 9.76 -1.05 2.08
N VAL A 127 10.89 -1.75 2.04
CA VAL A 127 11.26 -2.75 3.07
C VAL A 127 11.41 -2.09 4.44
N ILE A 128 12.12 -0.96 4.52
CA ILE A 128 12.27 -0.20 5.77
C ILE A 128 10.89 0.22 6.30
N TYR A 129 10.01 0.71 5.42
CA TYR A 129 8.65 1.08 5.77
C TYR A 129 7.88 -0.11 6.36
N LEU A 130 7.92 -1.29 5.72
CA LEU A 130 7.24 -2.49 6.21
C LEU A 130 7.76 -2.92 7.58
N ALA A 131 9.07 -2.87 7.80
CA ALA A 131 9.66 -3.19 9.11
C ALA A 131 9.15 -2.24 10.21
N LEU A 132 9.16 -0.93 9.94
CA LEU A 132 8.63 0.08 10.87
C LEU A 132 7.12 -0.10 11.13
N ARG A 133 6.36 -0.46 10.11
CA ARG A 133 4.92 -0.74 10.21
C ARG A 133 4.63 -1.99 11.03
N ALA A 134 5.43 -3.05 10.87
CA ALA A 134 5.32 -4.27 11.66
C ALA A 134 5.62 -4.02 13.15
N CYS A 135 6.51 -3.08 13.47
CA CYS A 135 6.78 -2.68 14.86
C CYS A 135 5.62 -1.89 15.50
N TYR A 136 4.76 -1.23 14.72
CA TYR A 136 3.70 -0.35 15.22
C TYR A 136 2.73 -1.02 16.23
N PRO A 137 2.09 -2.18 15.93
CA PRO A 137 1.24 -2.87 16.89
C PRO A 137 1.98 -3.30 18.16
N VAL A 138 3.25 -3.68 18.04
CA VAL A 138 4.07 -4.12 19.18
C VAL A 138 4.34 -2.95 20.11
N ILE A 139 4.74 -1.80 19.55
CA ILE A 139 4.92 -0.56 20.31
C ILE A 139 3.62 -0.21 21.03
N TRP A 140 2.48 -0.20 20.34
CA TRP A 140 1.20 0.08 21.00
C TRP A 140 0.81 -0.96 22.06
N ALA A 141 1.10 -2.23 21.87
CA ALA A 141 0.80 -3.26 22.88
C ALA A 141 1.61 -3.02 24.16
N VAL A 142 2.85 -2.55 24.04
CA VAL A 142 3.75 -2.31 25.17
C VAL A 142 3.49 -0.95 25.85
N VAL A 143 3.26 0.13 25.07
CA VAL A 143 3.17 1.50 25.62
C VAL A 143 1.81 2.18 25.46
N GLY A 144 0.88 1.57 24.72
CA GLY A 144 -0.40 2.18 24.35
C GLY A 144 -1.39 2.30 25.49
N GLY A 145 -1.62 1.23 26.25
CA GLY A 145 -2.53 1.20 27.41
C GLY A 145 -3.91 1.85 27.19
N ALA A 146 -4.65 2.06 28.28
CA ALA A 146 -5.94 2.77 28.23
C ALA A 146 -5.76 4.26 27.92
N LYS A 147 -4.70 4.88 28.44
CA LYS A 147 -4.42 6.33 28.25
C LYS A 147 -3.95 6.70 26.85
N GLY A 148 -3.69 5.72 25.99
CA GLY A 148 -3.08 5.93 24.67
C GLY A 148 -1.56 5.98 24.76
N ALA A 149 -0.90 5.70 23.63
CA ALA A 149 0.54 5.77 23.55
C ALA A 149 1.01 7.17 23.97
N PRO A 150 2.04 7.29 24.83
CA PRO A 150 2.50 8.58 25.31
C PRO A 150 3.00 9.44 24.15
N MET A 151 2.14 10.35 23.67
CA MET A 151 2.51 11.42 22.74
C MET A 151 3.09 12.60 23.51
N MET A 152 3.97 12.32 24.47
CA MET A 152 4.63 13.38 25.23
C MET A 152 5.65 14.06 24.31
N PRO A 153 5.60 15.40 24.15
CA PRO A 153 6.54 16.17 23.33
C PRO A 153 7.95 16.28 23.95
N HIS A 154 8.21 15.59 25.06
CA HIS A 154 9.46 15.68 25.80
C HIS A 154 10.52 14.73 25.23
N THR A 155 11.05 15.12 24.08
CA THR A 155 12.47 15.43 23.93
C THR A 155 12.70 16.09 22.57
N TRP A 156 13.31 17.27 22.59
CA TRP A 156 13.93 17.97 21.44
C TRP A 156 14.94 17.08 20.66
N PHE A 157 15.29 15.93 21.21
CA PHE A 157 16.23 14.98 20.64
C PHE A 157 15.57 13.59 20.54
N LEU A 158 15.98 12.80 19.55
CA LEU A 158 15.61 11.38 19.34
C LEU A 158 15.84 10.43 20.54
N PHE A 159 16.18 10.94 21.73
CA PHE A 159 16.62 10.18 22.90
C PHE A 159 15.83 10.54 24.15
N GLY A 160 14.50 10.58 24.05
CA GLY A 160 13.65 10.58 25.23
C GLY A 160 13.86 9.31 26.06
N LYS A 161 13.63 9.38 27.38
CA LYS A 161 13.82 8.25 28.32
C LYS A 161 12.85 7.07 28.12
N GLY A 162 12.12 6.99 26.99
CA GLY A 162 11.11 5.98 26.76
C GLY A 162 10.84 5.69 25.28
N LEU A 163 10.28 4.52 25.03
CA LEU A 163 9.82 4.07 23.72
C LEU A 163 8.62 4.92 23.30
N ASN A 164 8.78 5.70 22.23
CA ASN A 164 7.75 6.61 21.72
C ASN A 164 7.21 6.08 20.39
N LEU A 165 5.90 6.19 20.17
CA LEU A 165 5.23 5.86 18.91
C LEU A 165 5.82 6.62 17.71
N PHE A 166 6.43 7.77 17.97
CA PHE A 166 7.10 8.57 16.96
C PHE A 166 8.30 7.88 16.31
N TYR A 167 8.95 6.92 16.97
CA TYR A 167 10.08 6.18 16.38
C TYR A 167 9.67 5.26 15.23
N SER A 168 8.42 4.78 15.21
CA SER A 168 7.92 4.01 14.07
C SER A 168 7.16 4.89 13.08
N THR A 169 6.39 5.86 13.56
CA THR A 169 5.41 6.55 12.70
C THR A 169 6.04 7.66 11.85
N PHE A 170 6.89 8.51 12.43
CA PHE A 170 7.49 9.63 11.68
C PHE A 170 8.47 9.20 10.62
N PRO A 171 9.33 8.20 10.84
CA PRO A 171 10.17 7.68 9.78
C PRO A 171 9.37 7.15 8.58
N GLN A 172 8.19 6.56 8.82
CA GLN A 172 7.30 6.12 7.74
C GLN A 172 6.72 7.30 6.95
N TYR A 173 6.27 8.36 7.63
CA TYR A 173 5.85 9.59 6.95
C TYR A 173 7.00 10.23 6.17
N GLY A 174 8.22 10.22 6.73
CA GLY A 174 9.43 10.69 6.07
C GLY A 174 9.72 9.93 4.78
N ILE A 175 9.60 8.60 4.79
CA ILE A 175 9.74 7.76 3.60
C ILE A 175 8.70 8.13 2.53
N VAL A 176 7.42 8.20 2.88
CA VAL A 176 6.34 8.53 1.94
C VAL A 176 6.55 9.93 1.35
N PHE A 177 6.86 10.91 2.20
CA PHE A 177 7.10 12.30 1.79
C PHE A 177 8.33 12.39 0.89
N TYR A 178 9.42 11.72 1.23
CA TYR A 178 10.63 11.65 0.42
C TYR A 178 10.33 11.11 -0.98
N MET A 179 9.64 9.97 -1.08
CA MET A 179 9.30 9.36 -2.36
C MET A 179 8.42 10.28 -3.22
N ALA A 180 7.41 10.91 -2.61
CA ALA A 180 6.55 11.86 -3.31
C ALA A 180 7.32 13.11 -3.78
N LEU A 181 8.14 13.70 -2.91
CA LEU A 181 8.94 14.89 -3.21
C LEU A 181 10.01 14.62 -4.27
N ALA A 182 10.75 13.52 -4.14
CA ALA A 182 11.75 13.12 -5.13
C ALA A 182 11.11 12.91 -6.50
N THR A 183 9.93 12.28 -6.56
CA THR A 183 9.18 12.12 -7.82
C THR A 183 8.78 13.47 -8.41
N LEU A 184 8.23 14.36 -7.59
CA LEU A 184 7.85 15.71 -8.03
C LEU A 184 9.05 16.50 -8.57
N LEU A 185 10.17 16.47 -7.85
CA LEU A 185 11.41 17.16 -8.23
C LEU A 185 12.05 16.59 -9.49
N LYS A 186 11.97 15.26 -9.67
CA LYS A 186 12.49 14.58 -10.86
C LYS A 186 11.67 14.89 -12.11
N LEU A 187 10.34 14.97 -11.97
CA LEU A 187 9.41 15.20 -13.07
C LEU A 187 9.15 16.68 -13.40
N CYS A 188 9.40 17.60 -12.46
CA CYS A 188 9.23 19.02 -12.74
C CYS A 188 10.32 19.52 -13.72
N PRO A 189 10.13 20.70 -14.36
CA PRO A 189 11.10 21.25 -15.32
C PRO A 189 12.51 21.46 -14.76
N LEU A 190 12.69 21.45 -13.44
CA LEU A 190 14.00 21.56 -12.80
C LEU A 190 14.80 20.24 -12.86
N ALA A 191 14.13 19.10 -13.09
CA ALA A 191 14.72 17.76 -13.22
C ALA A 191 15.72 17.41 -12.09
N ILE A 192 15.41 17.82 -10.86
CA ILE A 192 16.30 17.67 -9.72
C ILE A 192 16.33 16.21 -9.28
N ASP A 193 17.52 15.61 -9.28
CA ASP A 193 17.75 14.30 -8.72
C ASP A 193 18.01 14.39 -7.21
N LEU A 194 16.95 14.22 -6.42
CA LEU A 194 17.06 14.28 -4.96
C LEU A 194 17.98 13.17 -4.40
N ASN A 195 18.02 11.99 -5.03
CA ASN A 195 18.87 10.88 -4.57
C ASN A 195 20.34 11.25 -4.68
N ALA A 196 20.73 11.89 -5.79
CA ALA A 196 22.09 12.38 -5.99
C ALA A 196 22.46 13.46 -4.95
N LEU A 197 21.52 14.33 -4.57
CA LEU A 197 21.76 15.38 -3.57
C LEU A 197 21.92 14.83 -2.15
N VAL A 198 21.13 13.84 -1.75
CA VAL A 198 21.20 13.29 -0.37
C VAL A 198 22.27 12.20 -0.22
N GLY A 199 22.67 11.55 -1.31
CA GLY A 199 23.66 10.46 -1.34
C GLY A 199 23.17 9.13 -0.77
N VAL A 200 22.45 9.14 0.35
CA VAL A 200 21.97 7.92 1.04
C VAL A 200 20.47 8.01 1.34
N PRO A 201 19.58 7.78 0.36
CA PRO A 201 18.13 7.86 0.52
C PRO A 201 17.59 7.01 1.67
N ALA A 202 18.14 5.80 1.84
CA ALA A 202 17.76 4.85 2.89
C ALA A 202 17.92 5.40 4.33
N ILE A 203 18.78 6.40 4.54
CA ILE A 203 18.94 7.09 5.83
C ILE A 203 18.19 8.43 5.82
N ALA A 204 18.37 9.21 4.75
CA ALA A 204 17.81 10.55 4.64
C ALA A 204 16.27 10.56 4.72
N ALA A 205 15.61 9.62 4.05
CA ALA A 205 14.15 9.53 4.02
C ALA A 205 13.54 9.24 5.41
N PRO A 206 13.90 8.14 6.12
CA PRO A 206 13.34 7.86 7.44
C PRO A 206 13.82 8.83 8.52
N LEU A 207 15.10 9.22 8.53
CA LEU A 207 15.64 10.05 9.62
C LEU A 207 15.55 11.54 9.32
N GLY A 208 16.08 12.00 8.19
CA GLY A 208 16.10 13.42 7.84
C GLY A 208 14.68 13.98 7.68
N PHE A 209 13.90 13.40 6.76
CA PHE A 209 12.52 13.86 6.52
C PHE A 209 11.57 13.45 7.64
N GLY A 210 11.80 12.29 8.29
CA GLY A 210 11.04 11.91 9.47
C GLY A 210 11.21 12.91 10.61
N LEU A 211 12.43 13.37 10.88
CA LEU A 211 12.70 14.41 11.87
C LEU A 211 12.13 15.76 11.46
N PHE A 212 12.26 16.16 10.21
CA PHE A 212 11.66 17.40 9.72
C PHE A 212 10.14 17.40 9.97
N LEU A 213 9.45 16.33 9.59
CA LEU A 213 8.02 16.18 9.81
C LEU A 213 7.67 16.11 11.30
N TYR A 214 8.51 15.48 12.13
CA TYR A 214 8.35 15.47 13.58
C TYR A 214 8.35 16.89 14.17
N HIS A 215 9.33 17.71 13.80
CA HIS A 215 9.43 19.10 14.27
C HIS A 215 8.28 19.96 13.74
N PHE A 216 7.90 19.78 12.47
CA PHE A 216 6.76 20.47 11.89
C PHE A 216 5.45 20.09 12.60
N ALA A 217 5.23 18.79 12.84
CA ALA A 217 4.04 18.28 13.51
C ALA A 217 3.92 18.76 14.96
N LEU A 218 5.01 18.73 15.74
CA LEU A 218 4.97 19.08 17.17
C LEU A 218 5.16 20.57 17.45
N GLY A 219 5.76 21.32 16.52
CA GLY A 219 5.92 22.78 16.66
C GLY A 219 4.73 23.53 16.08
N PHE A 220 4.46 23.33 14.79
CA PHE A 220 3.55 24.18 14.03
C PHE A 220 2.08 23.87 14.27
N PHE A 221 1.68 22.60 14.32
CA PHE A 221 0.26 22.24 14.49
C PHE A 221 -0.32 22.61 15.85
N PRO A 222 0.37 22.45 17.00
CA PRO A 222 -0.15 22.92 18.27
C PRO A 222 -0.36 24.44 18.29
N PHE A 223 0.49 25.20 17.60
CA PHE A 223 0.29 26.63 17.42
C PHE A 223 -0.98 26.92 16.61
N ILE A 224 -1.17 26.26 15.45
CA ILE A 224 -2.40 26.40 14.66
C ILE A 224 -3.63 26.00 15.48
N GLN A 225 -3.60 24.83 16.15
CA GLN A 225 -4.72 24.35 16.95
C GLN A 225 -5.12 25.36 18.03
N LYS A 226 -4.16 25.98 18.71
CA LYS A 226 -4.42 27.06 19.67
C LYS A 226 -5.01 28.29 18.99
N ALA A 227 -4.50 28.67 17.82
CA ALA A 227 -4.96 29.83 17.06
C ALA A 227 -6.41 29.67 16.58
N VAL A 228 -6.81 28.46 16.17
CA VAL A 228 -8.18 28.18 15.69
C VAL A 228 -9.16 27.78 16.79
N ALA A 229 -8.68 27.44 18.00
CA ALA A 229 -9.53 27.00 19.11
C ALA A 229 -10.69 27.96 19.45
N PRO A 230 -10.56 29.30 19.40
CA PRO A 230 -11.68 30.20 19.65
C PRO A 230 -12.85 30.01 18.67
N LEU A 231 -12.61 29.57 17.43
CA LEU A 231 -13.65 29.35 16.42
C LEU A 231 -14.63 28.23 16.80
N PHE A 232 -14.26 27.37 17.74
CA PHE A 232 -15.03 26.20 18.16
C PHE A 232 -15.66 26.36 19.55
N LYS A 233 -15.50 27.51 20.20
CA LYS A 233 -16.06 27.76 21.55
C LYS A 233 -17.46 28.39 21.51
N GLU A 234 -17.94 28.79 20.34
CA GLU A 234 -19.23 29.48 20.17
C GLU A 234 -20.26 28.70 19.33
N ALA A 235 -20.07 27.38 19.17
CA ALA A 235 -21.04 26.46 18.57
C ALA A 235 -21.61 25.51 19.63
#